data_AF-X0XIS1-F1
#
_entry.id   AF-X0XIS1-F1
#
_cell.length_a   1.000
_cell.length_b   1.000
_cell.length_c   1.000
_cell.angle_alpha   90.00
_cell.angle_beta   90.00
_cell.angle_gamma   90.00
#
_symmetry.space_group_name_H-M   'P 1'
#
loop_
_entity.id
_entity.type
_entity.pdbx_description
1 polymer ?
#
loop_
_entity_poly.entity_id
_entity_poly.type
_entity_poly.pdbx_seq_one_letter_code
_entity_poly.pdbx_strand_id
1 'polypeptide(L)'
;MAKKKVEKPRREVTRRQLSRWQQQKRRQRIILIVGISIIVAVLAVVGVGVYQGWYVPQYQPLHETVIEVNDTEFDMAYFIEVLEYSRDAQGMPDEYLGFIAAGLVRPIQENELVR
;
A
#
# COMPACT_ATOMS: atom_id res chain seq x y z
N MET A 1 62.11 -12.80 -36.91
CA MET A 1 61.85 -11.35 -36.65
C MET A 1 60.36 -11.13 -36.51
N ALA A 2 59.88 -10.62 -35.38
CA ALA A 2 58.46 -10.42 -35.11
C ALA A 2 57.98 -9.04 -35.60
N LYS A 3 56.92 -8.99 -36.42
CA LYS A 3 56.29 -7.73 -36.85
C LYS A 3 55.65 -7.02 -35.65
N LYS A 4 56.14 -5.83 -35.31
CA LYS A 4 55.53 -4.93 -34.33
C LYS A 4 54.19 -4.43 -34.89
N LYS A 5 53.08 -4.69 -34.18
CA LYS A 5 51.77 -4.14 -34.54
C LYS A 5 51.78 -2.63 -34.29
N VAL A 6 51.57 -1.84 -35.34
CA VAL A 6 51.40 -0.39 -35.24
C VAL A 6 50.01 -0.12 -34.68
N GLU A 7 49.96 0.48 -33.48
CA GLU A 7 48.73 0.86 -32.81
C GLU A 7 48.07 2.00 -33.60
N LYS A 8 46.82 1.81 -34.04
CA LYS A 8 46.10 2.85 -34.80
C LYS A 8 45.86 4.06 -33.87
N PRO A 9 46.07 5.30 -34.34
CA PRO A 9 45.80 6.49 -33.53
C PRO A 9 44.33 6.50 -33.12
N ARG A 10 44.06 6.73 -31.83
CA ARG A 10 42.70 6.85 -31.31
C ARG A 10 42.00 7.98 -32.06
N ARG A 11 40.91 7.65 -32.73
CA ARG A 11 40.12 8.59 -33.52
C ARG A 11 39.54 9.66 -32.58
N GLU A 12 40.07 10.87 -32.64
CA GLU A 12 39.52 12.00 -31.89
C GLU A 12 38.16 12.39 -32.47
N VAL A 13 37.14 12.40 -31.62
CA VAL A 13 35.77 12.75 -32.00
C VAL A 13 35.68 14.24 -32.30
N THR A 14 35.21 14.58 -33.50
CA THR A 14 35.07 15.98 -33.92
C THR A 14 33.99 16.70 -33.09
N ARG A 15 34.21 17.98 -32.76
CA ARG A 15 33.28 18.79 -31.92
C ARG A 15 31.82 18.78 -32.40
N ARG A 16 31.60 18.68 -33.72
CA ARG A 16 30.25 18.59 -34.33
C ARG A 16 29.56 17.24 -34.04
N GLN A 17 30.31 16.14 -33.93
CA GLN A 17 29.75 14.85 -33.53
C GLN A 17 29.40 14.81 -32.05
N LEU A 18 30.21 15.47 -31.19
CA LEU A 18 29.91 15.61 -29.77
C LEU A 18 28.62 16.40 -29.50
N SER A 19 28.34 17.49 -30.23
CA SER A 19 27.12 18.28 -29.99
C SER A 19 25.84 17.52 -30.38
N ARG A 20 25.87 16.77 -31.50
CA ARG A 20 24.75 15.89 -31.90
C ARG A 20 24.51 14.78 -30.89
N TRP A 21 25.59 14.20 -30.36
CA TRP A 21 25.49 13.17 -29.33
C TRP A 21 24.89 13.71 -28.03
N GLN A 22 25.27 14.92 -27.60
CA GLN A 22 24.66 15.58 -26.44
C GLN A 22 23.18 15.91 -26.66
N GLN A 23 22.79 16.35 -27.85
CA GLN A 23 21.38 16.61 -28.18
C GLN A 23 20.54 15.33 -28.16
N GLN A 24 21.06 14.23 -28.71
CA GLN A 24 20.41 12.92 -28.65
C GLN A 24 20.26 12.47 -27.20
N LYS A 25 21.32 12.57 -26.39
CA LYS A 25 21.31 12.19 -24.98
C LYS A 25 20.33 13.03 -24.15
N ARG A 26 20.20 14.33 -24.44
CA ARG A 26 19.17 15.21 -23.84
C ARG A 26 17.76 14.77 -24.21
N ARG A 27 17.48 14.53 -25.50
CA ARG A 27 16.15 14.08 -25.96
C ARG A 27 15.79 12.73 -25.33
N GLN A 28 16.74 11.80 -25.28
CA GLN A 28 16.53 10.48 -24.68
C GLN A 28 16.24 10.58 -23.18
N ARG A 29 16.95 11.48 -22.46
CA ARG A 29 16.66 11.74 -21.04
C ARG A 29 15.29 12.36 -20.83
N ILE A 30 14.87 13.30 -21.68
CA ILE A 30 13.54 13.91 -21.61
C ILE A 30 12.46 12.84 -21.85
N ILE A 31 12.60 12.02 -22.89
CA ILE A 31 11.64 10.95 -23.19
C ILE A 31 11.56 9.96 -22.02
N LEU A 32 12.70 9.60 -21.42
CA LEU A 32 12.74 8.69 -20.27
C LEU A 32 12.03 9.31 -19.05
N ILE A 33 12.32 10.58 -18.72
CA ILE A 33 11.66 11.27 -17.60
C ILE A 33 10.15 11.37 -17.85
N VAL A 34 9.74 11.73 -19.06
CA VAL A 34 8.31 11.82 -19.41
C VAL A 34 7.64 10.46 -19.29
N GLY A 35 8.24 9.39 -19.81
CA GLY A 35 7.73 8.04 -19.68
C GLY A 35 7.56 7.60 -18.22
N ILE A 36 8.58 7.83 -17.37
CA ILE A 36 8.49 7.53 -15.93
C ILE A 36 7.40 8.37 -15.27
N SER A 37 7.30 9.66 -15.60
CA SER A 37 6.32 10.56 -14.99
C SER A 37 4.88 10.12 -15.23
N ILE A 38 4.57 9.60 -16.43
CA ILE A 38 3.24 9.06 -16.75
C ILE A 38 2.96 7.81 -15.90
N ILE A 39 3.91 6.90 -15.79
CA ILE A 39 3.76 5.68 -14.97
C ILE A 39 3.51 6.05 -13.51
N VAL A 40 4.31 6.98 -12.95
CA VAL A 40 4.14 7.46 -11.57
C VAL A 40 2.78 8.12 -11.37
N ALA A 41 2.33 8.94 -12.32
CA ALA A 41 1.02 9.59 -12.23
C ALA A 41 -0.13 8.57 -12.22
N VAL A 42 -0.08 7.56 -13.08
CA VAL A 42 -1.09 6.48 -13.10
C VAL A 42 -1.08 5.70 -11.79
N LEU A 43 0.11 5.32 -11.29
CA LEU A 43 0.23 4.63 -10.00
C LEU A 43 -0.28 5.49 -8.83
N ALA A 44 -0.06 6.80 -8.85
CA ALA A 44 -0.57 7.69 -7.82
C ALA A 44 -2.10 7.77 -7.86
N VAL A 45 -2.71 7.88 -9.03
CA VAL A 45 -4.18 7.92 -9.17
C VAL A 45 -4.81 6.60 -8.73
N VAL A 46 -4.27 5.47 -9.19
CA VAL A 46 -4.75 4.13 -8.78
C VAL A 46 -4.51 3.93 -7.28
N GLY A 47 -3.34 4.29 -6.78
CA GLY A 47 -2.99 4.18 -5.36
C GLY A 47 -3.92 4.98 -4.47
N VAL A 48 -4.20 6.25 -4.81
CA VAL A 48 -5.15 7.09 -4.06
C VAL A 48 -6.57 6.53 -4.15
N GLY A 49 -7.00 6.09 -5.33
CA GLY A 49 -8.33 5.50 -5.51
C GLY A 49 -8.52 4.21 -4.70
N VAL A 50 -7.52 3.32 -4.70
CA VAL A 50 -7.54 2.08 -3.91
C VAL A 50 -7.43 2.39 -2.41
N TYR A 51 -6.60 3.35 -2.02
CA TYR A 51 -6.46 3.77 -0.63
C TYR A 51 -7.77 4.35 -0.08
N GLN A 52 -8.41 5.26 -0.81
CA GLN A 52 -9.69 5.83 -0.38
C GLN A 52 -10.86 4.84 -0.50
N GLY A 53 -10.86 3.97 -1.51
CA GLY A 53 -11.95 3.03 -1.78
C GLY A 53 -11.93 1.77 -0.92
N TRP A 54 -10.74 1.33 -0.46
CA TRP A 54 -10.62 0.08 0.28
C TRP A 54 -9.97 0.25 1.66
N TYR A 55 -8.88 1.01 1.75
CA TYR A 55 -8.12 1.13 3.01
C TYR A 55 -8.86 1.94 4.08
N VAL A 56 -9.38 3.12 3.75
CA VAL A 56 -10.12 3.97 4.71
C VAL A 56 -11.46 3.35 5.17
N PRO A 57 -12.33 2.81 4.30
CA PRO A 57 -13.64 2.33 4.74
C PRO A 57 -13.61 0.94 5.38
N GLN A 58 -12.65 0.08 5.04
CA GLN A 58 -12.62 -1.30 5.56
C GLN A 58 -11.48 -1.51 6.55
N TYR A 59 -10.27 -1.04 6.26
CA TYR A 59 -9.10 -1.41 7.07
C TYR A 59 -8.93 -0.54 8.31
N GLN A 60 -9.06 0.78 8.17
CA GLN A 60 -8.85 1.73 9.27
C GLN A 60 -9.84 1.54 10.44
N PRO A 61 -11.17 1.42 10.24
CA PRO A 61 -12.10 1.27 11.36
C PRO A 61 -11.98 -0.10 12.05
N LEU A 62 -11.48 -1.14 11.38
CA LEU A 62 -11.26 -2.47 11.99
C LEU A 62 -10.14 -2.48 13.04
N HIS A 63 -9.18 -1.55 12.93
CA HIS A 63 -8.05 -1.46 13.85
C HIS A 63 -8.22 -0.35 14.88
N GLU A 64 -9.40 0.27 14.94
CA GLU A 64 -9.71 1.24 15.98
C GLU A 64 -10.02 0.50 17.29
N THR A 65 -9.35 0.89 18.37
CA THR A 65 -9.55 0.33 19.71
C THR A 65 -10.92 0.73 20.25
N VAL A 66 -11.77 -0.23 20.59
CA VAL A 66 -13.17 0.03 20.99
C VAL A 66 -13.44 -0.30 22.44
N ILE A 67 -12.66 -1.21 23.00
CA ILE A 67 -12.79 -1.62 24.39
C ILE A 67 -11.38 -1.74 24.97
N GLU A 68 -11.15 -1.05 26.09
CA GLU A 68 -9.94 -1.21 26.90
C GLU A 68 -10.35 -1.88 28.21
N VAL A 69 -9.78 -3.05 28.50
CA VAL A 69 -10.01 -3.78 29.75
C VAL A 69 -8.65 -4.19 30.30
N ASN A 70 -8.34 -3.83 31.56
CA ASN A 70 -7.10 -4.20 32.25
C ASN A 70 -5.80 -3.96 31.43
N ASP A 71 -5.64 -2.77 30.84
CA ASP A 71 -4.48 -2.40 29.99
C ASP A 71 -4.35 -3.22 28.68
N THR A 72 -5.35 -4.02 28.32
CA THR A 72 -5.47 -4.67 27.00
C THR A 72 -6.45 -3.91 26.11
N GLU A 73 -5.93 -3.46 24.97
CA GLU A 73 -6.70 -2.81 23.90
C GLU A 73 -7.30 -3.85 22.96
N PHE A 74 -8.63 -3.88 22.86
CA PHE A 74 -9.36 -4.73 21.91
C PHE A 74 -9.79 -3.90 20.71
N ASP A 75 -9.40 -4.35 19.52
CA ASP A 75 -9.74 -3.71 18.26
C ASP A 75 -11.16 -4.05 17.79
N MET A 76 -11.68 -3.25 16.85
CA MET A 76 -12.97 -3.52 16.21
C MET A 76 -13.04 -4.88 15.52
N ALA A 77 -11.90 -5.41 15.05
CA ALA A 77 -11.84 -6.73 14.41
C ALA A 77 -12.23 -7.84 15.39
N TYR A 78 -11.68 -7.84 16.61
CA TYR A 78 -12.07 -8.75 17.68
C TYR A 78 -13.56 -8.61 18.02
N PHE A 79 -14.05 -7.38 18.10
CA PHE A 79 -15.46 -7.12 18.41
C PHE A 79 -16.40 -7.70 17.34
N ILE A 80 -16.06 -7.56 16.05
CA ILE A 80 -16.84 -8.12 14.93
C ILE A 80 -16.79 -9.65 14.94
N GLU A 81 -15.64 -10.26 15.23
CA GLU A 81 -15.53 -11.72 15.33
C GLU A 81 -16.47 -12.29 16.42
N VAL A 82 -16.48 -11.66 17.60
CA VAL A 82 -17.39 -12.05 18.69
C VAL A 82 -18.86 -11.81 18.31
N LEU A 83 -19.15 -10.76 17.56
CA LEU A 83 -20.49 -10.45 17.06
C LEU A 83 -20.98 -11.48 16.05
N GLU A 84 -20.15 -11.86 15.07
CA GLU A 84 -20.46 -12.89 14.09
C GLU A 84 -20.66 -14.25 14.76
N TYR A 85 -19.77 -14.62 15.67
CA TYR A 85 -19.90 -15.83 16.46
C TYR A 85 -21.22 -15.87 17.25
N SER A 86 -21.57 -14.76 17.90
CA SER A 86 -22.79 -14.64 18.70
C SER A 86 -24.05 -14.66 17.85
N ARG A 87 -24.02 -14.06 16.65
CA ARG A 87 -25.11 -14.14 15.67
C ARG A 87 -25.32 -15.57 15.21
N ASP A 88 -24.25 -16.24 14.80
CA ASP A 88 -24.29 -17.60 14.26
C ASP A 88 -24.76 -18.60 15.33
N ALA A 89 -24.31 -18.43 16.58
CA ALA A 89 -24.76 -19.21 17.72
C ALA A 89 -26.25 -19.03 18.04
N GLN A 90 -26.80 -17.83 17.80
CA GLN A 90 -28.21 -17.50 18.05
C GLN A 90 -29.12 -17.69 16.83
N GLY A 91 -28.56 -17.95 15.64
CA GLY A 91 -29.30 -18.10 14.39
C GLY A 91 -30.10 -16.85 14.00
N MET A 92 -29.65 -15.66 14.40
CA MET A 92 -30.40 -14.42 14.21
C MET A 92 -30.10 -13.75 12.85
N PRO A 93 -31.10 -13.13 12.20
CA PRO A 93 -30.90 -12.34 10.97
C PRO A 93 -30.00 -11.10 11.19
N ASP A 94 -29.36 -10.63 10.12
CA ASP A 94 -28.46 -9.45 10.15
C ASP A 94 -29.14 -8.17 10.66
N GLU A 95 -30.47 -8.10 10.55
CA GLU A 95 -31.30 -7.00 11.04
C GLU A 95 -31.17 -6.77 12.56
N TYR A 96 -30.76 -7.81 13.31
CA TYR A 96 -30.60 -7.76 14.77
C TYR A 96 -29.17 -7.47 15.22
N LEU A 97 -28.22 -7.27 14.30
CA LEU A 97 -26.81 -7.05 14.63
C LEU A 97 -26.60 -5.88 15.60
N GLY A 98 -27.35 -4.79 15.46
CA GLY A 98 -27.26 -3.64 16.38
C GLY A 98 -27.71 -3.95 17.81
N PHE A 99 -28.71 -4.81 17.96
CA PHE A 99 -29.19 -5.26 19.28
C PHE A 99 -28.19 -6.21 19.94
N ILE A 100 -27.62 -7.14 19.15
CA ILE A 100 -26.58 -8.07 19.64
C ILE A 100 -25.33 -7.28 20.04
N ALA A 101 -24.85 -6.36 19.20
CA ALA A 101 -23.68 -5.53 19.46
C ALA A 101 -23.78 -4.75 20.77
N ALA A 102 -24.94 -4.14 21.06
CA ALA A 102 -25.17 -3.41 22.31
C ALA A 102 -25.10 -4.33 23.56
N GLY A 103 -25.43 -5.61 23.40
CA GLY A 103 -25.40 -6.61 24.47
C GLY A 103 -24.02 -7.23 24.72
N LEU A 104 -23.06 -7.12 23.78
CA LEU A 104 -21.76 -7.82 23.86
C LEU A 104 -20.71 -7.10 24.70
N VAL A 105 -20.86 -5.80 24.95
CA VAL A 105 -19.87 -5.03 25.72
C VAL A 105 -19.70 -5.58 27.14
N ARG A 106 -20.79 -5.90 27.85
CA ARG A 106 -20.71 -6.41 29.23
C ARG A 106 -20.14 -7.82 29.32
N PRO A 107 -20.59 -8.81 28.52
CA PRO A 107 -20.00 -10.15 28.50
C PRO A 107 -18.52 -10.16 28.13
N ILE A 108 -18.09 -9.32 27.18
CA ILE A 108 -16.66 -9.20 26.83
C ILE A 108 -15.87 -8.67 28.02
N GLN A 109 -16.35 -7.60 28.66
CA GLN A 109 -15.72 -7.09 29.88
C GLN A 109 -15.66 -8.16 30.98
N GLU A 110 -16.76 -8.84 31.29
CA GLU A 110 -16.81 -9.85 32.35
C GLU A 110 -15.91 -11.07 32.06
N ASN A 111 -15.86 -11.55 30.81
CA ASN A 111 -15.03 -12.70 30.44
C ASN A 111 -13.54 -12.36 30.42
N GLU A 112 -13.16 -11.15 29.97
CA GLU A 112 -11.76 -10.72 29.91
C GLU A 112 -11.25 -10.18 31.27
N LEU A 113 -12.14 -9.78 32.18
CA LEU A 113 -11.78 -9.45 33.58
C LEU A 113 -11.41 -10.68 34.42
N VAL A 114 -11.86 -11.88 34.02
CA VAL A 114 -11.66 -13.14 34.77
C VAL A 114 -10.42 -13.92 34.27
N ARG A 115 -9.84 -13.50 33.14
CA ARG A 115 -8.69 -14.16 32.49
C ARG A 115 -7.36 -13.60 32.96
#